data_AF-A0A539DAC3-F1
#
_entry.id   AF-A0A539DAC3-F1
#
_cell.length_a   1.000
_cell.length_b   1.000
_cell.length_c   1.000
_cell.angle_alpha   90.00
_cell.angle_beta   90.00
_cell.angle_gamma   90.00
#
_symmetry.space_group_name_H-M   'P 1'
#
loop_
_entity.id
_entity.type
_entity.pdbx_description
1 polymer ?
#
loop_
_entity_poly.entity_id
_entity_poly.type
_entity_poly.pdbx_seq_one_letter_code
_entity_poly.pdbx_strand_id
1 'polypeptide(L)' 'MLKNAFADFITTSNHLERELQILVAVQECTSREILPEIYRNMDRSDLAARINELRALLRDL' A
#
# COMPACT_ATOMS: atom_id res chain seq x y z
N MET A 1 14.68 16.80 -20.16
CA MET A 1 14.95 15.48 -19.54
C MET A 1 14.54 15.36 -18.08
N LEU A 2 14.28 16.44 -17.31
CA LEU A 2 13.75 16.32 -15.94
C LEU A 2 12.21 16.27 -15.85
N LYS A 3 11.49 16.83 -16.84
CA LYS A 3 10.02 16.94 -16.81
C LYS A 3 9.27 15.60 -16.91
N ASN A 4 9.83 14.61 -17.61
CA ASN A 4 9.20 13.28 -17.73
C ASN A 4 9.34 12.47 -16.44
N ALA A 5 10.41 12.69 -15.66
CA ALA A 5 10.57 12.04 -14.36
C ALA A 5 9.47 12.48 -13.38
N PHE A 6 8.98 13.72 -13.48
CA PHE A 6 7.86 14.23 -12.67
C PHE A 6 6.48 13.77 -13.13
N ALA A 7 6.33 13.26 -14.36
CA ALA A 7 5.08 12.64 -14.79
C ALA A 7 4.87 11.26 -14.13
N ASP A 8 5.97 10.59 -13.73
CA ASP A 8 5.94 9.41 -12.85
C ASP A 8 5.75 9.77 -11.37
N PHE A 9 5.86 11.05 -10.99
CA PHE A 9 5.43 11.54 -9.66
C PHE A 9 3.91 11.75 -9.68
N ILE A 10 3.21 10.62 -9.71
CA ILE A 10 1.77 10.41 -9.64
C ILE A 10 1.02 11.56 -8.96
N THR A 11 0.33 12.37 -9.76
CA THR A 11 -0.62 13.37 -9.29
C THR A 11 -1.85 12.65 -8.76
N THR A 12 -2.08 12.73 -7.44
CA THR A 12 -3.24 12.13 -6.77
C THR A 12 -3.35 10.62 -7.02
N SER A 13 -2.43 9.83 -6.44
CA SER A 13 -2.73 8.43 -6.19
C SER A 13 -4.05 8.39 -5.42
N ASN A 14 -5.07 7.72 -5.94
CA ASN A 14 -6.26 7.39 -5.18
C ASN A 14 -5.76 6.85 -3.82
N HIS A 15 -6.16 7.49 -2.72
CA HIS A 15 -5.64 7.17 -1.39
C HIS A 15 -5.74 5.66 -1.10
N LEU A 16 -6.75 5.00 -1.66
CA LEU A 16 -6.98 3.56 -1.61
C LEU A 16 -5.91 2.74 -2.36
N GLU A 17 -5.48 3.17 -3.55
CA GLU A 17 -4.42 2.50 -4.31
C GLU A 17 -3.07 2.60 -3.59
N ARG A 18 -2.76 3.79 -3.06
CA ARG A 18 -1.54 3.99 -2.27
C ARG A 18 -1.55 3.12 -1.03
N GLU A 19 -2.66 3.09 -0.31
CA GLU A 19 -2.82 2.23 0.87
C GLU A 19 -2.63 0.76 0.49
N LEU A 20 -3.26 0.29 -0.58
CA LEU A 20 -3.12 -1.08 -1.06
C LEU A 20 -1.66 -1.43 -1.37
N GLN A 21 -0.95 -0.56 -2.08
CA GLN A 21 0.47 -0.76 -2.39
C GLN A 21 1.32 -0.88 -1.13
N ILE A 22 1.10 0.00 -0.14
CA ILE A 22 1.81 -0.04 1.14
C ILE A 22 1.53 -1.35 1.86
N LEU A 23 0.26 -1.75 1.99
CA LEU A 23 -0.12 -2.95 2.73
C LEU A 23 0.37 -4.24 2.05
N VAL A 24 0.37 -4.30 0.72
CA VAL A 24 0.97 -5.43 -0.03
C VAL A 24 2.48 -5.49 0.21
N ALA A 25 3.19 -4.35 0.18
CA ALA A 25 4.61 -4.31 0.48
C ALA A 25 4.91 -4.77 1.92
N VAL A 26 4.06 -4.39 2.88
CA VAL A 26 4.13 -4.86 4.28
C VAL A 26 3.91 -6.38 4.36
N GLN A 27 2.96 -6.92 3.60
CA GLN A 27 2.64 -8.36 3.57
C GLN A 27 3.80 -9.21 3.04
N GLU A 28 4.48 -8.73 1.99
CA GLU A 28 5.64 -9.40 1.36
C GLU A 28 6.96 -9.17 2.11
N CYS A 29 6.97 -8.28 3.11
CA CYS A 29 8.17 -7.96 3.85
C CYS A 29 8.65 -9.15 4.69
N THR A 30 9.86 -9.64 4.40
CA THR A 30 10.45 -10.79 5.10
C THR A 30 10.94 -10.46 6.51
N SER A 31 11.23 -9.19 6.80
CA SER A 31 11.63 -8.72 8.13
C SER A 31 10.65 -7.69 8.67
N ARG A 32 10.01 -7.96 9.81
CA ARG A 32 9.10 -6.99 10.44
C ARG A 32 9.82 -5.87 11.18
N GLU A 33 11.10 -6.04 11.52
CA GLU A 33 11.87 -5.06 12.29
C GLU A 33 12.09 -3.76 11.50
N ILE A 34 12.20 -3.87 10.17
CA ILE A 34 12.40 -2.74 9.27
C ILE A 34 11.10 -1.99 8.94
N LEU A 35 9.94 -2.54 9.30
CA LEU A 35 8.66 -1.89 9.05
C LEU A 35 8.45 -0.71 10.00
N PRO A 36 7.75 0.35 9.55
CA PRO A 36 7.22 1.39 10.43
C PRO A 36 6.39 0.80 11.57
N GLU A 37 6.40 1.45 12.74
CA GLU A 37 5.77 0.94 13.96
C GLU A 37 4.29 0.56 13.78
N ILE A 38 3.54 1.39 13.04
CA ILE A 38 2.13 1.16 12.72
C ILE A 38 1.87 -0.17 12.01
N TYR A 39 2.81 -0.64 11.18
CA TYR A 39 2.69 -1.91 10.44
C TYR A 39 3.39 -3.06 11.16
N ARG A 40 4.40 -2.76 11.98
CA ARG A 40 5.15 -3.75 12.76
C ARG A 40 4.26 -4.48 13.76
N ASN A 41 3.31 -3.79 14.36
CA ASN A 41 2.39 -4.34 15.37
C ASN A 41 1.03 -4.77 14.79
N MET A 42 0.80 -4.58 13.49
CA MET A 42 -0.48 -4.92 12.84
C MET A 42 -0.67 -6.43 12.75
N ASP A 43 -1.84 -6.94 13.10
CA ASP A 43 -2.13 -8.37 12.96
C ASP A 43 -2.14 -8.79 11.48
N ARG A 44 -1.67 -10.01 11.20
CA ARG A 44 -1.59 -10.53 9.82
C ARG A 44 -2.97 -10.74 9.20
N SER A 45 -3.96 -11.15 9.99
CA SER A 45 -5.33 -11.35 9.52
C SER A 45 -6.01 -10.01 9.23
N ASP A 46 -5.80 -9.00 10.08
CA ASP A 46 -6.29 -7.63 9.85
C ASP A 46 -5.67 -7.02 8.58
N LEU A 47 -4.36 -7.20 8.38
CA LEU A 47 -3.66 -6.78 7.18
C LEU A 47 -4.25 -7.42 5.92
N ALA A 48 -4.45 -8.74 5.94
CA ALA A 48 -5.02 -9.48 4.81
C ALA A 48 -6.48 -9.07 4.52
N ALA A 49 -7.29 -8.87 5.56
CA ALA A 49 -8.66 -8.39 5.44
C ALA A 49 -8.71 -7.01 4.77
N ARG A 50 -7.87 -6.07 5.21
CA ARG A 50 -7.80 -4.73 4.65
C ARG A 50 -7.33 -4.72 3.19
N ILE A 51 -6.33 -5.54 2.84
CA ILE A 51 -5.90 -5.70 1.44
C ILE A 51 -7.05 -6.18 0.56
N ASN A 52 -7.83 -7.15 1.02
CA ASN A 52 -8.96 -7.68 0.25
C ASN A 52 -10.09 -6.66 0.10
N GLU A 53 -10.38 -5.89 1.16
CA GLU A 53 -11.34 -4.77 1.13
C GLU A 53 -10.92 -3.72 0.08
N LEU A 54 -9.66 -3.25 0.14
CA LEU A 54 -9.14 -2.27 -0.81
C LEU A 54 -9.18 -2.78 -2.26
N ARG A 55 -8.87 -4.06 -2.48
CA ARG A 55 -9.01 -4.68 -3.81
C ARG A 55 -10.46 -4.75 -4.29
N ALA A 56 -11.42 -4.92 -3.39
CA ALA A 56 -12.84 -4.87 -3.75
C ALA A 56 -13.25 -3.44 -4.12
N LEU A 57 -12.95 -2.46 -3.25
CA LEU A 57 -13.26 -1.05 -3.48
C LEU A 57 -12.67 -0.52 -4.79
N LEU A 58 -11.44 -0.90 -5.12
CA LEU A 58 -10.77 -0.47 -6.35
C LEU A 58 -11.27 -1.19 -7.61
N ARG A 59 -11.93 -2.34 -7.48
CA ARG A 59 -12.63 -2.97 -8.63
C ARG A 59 -13.97 -2.29 -8.93
N ASP A 60 -14.58 -1.67 -7.92
CA ASP A 60 -15.89 -1.03 -8.01
C ASP A 60 -15.82 0.48 -8.34
N LEU A 61 -14.60 1.02 -8.50
CA LEU A 61 -14.28 2.42 -8.82
C LEU A 61 -14.07 2.62 -10.33
#